data_AF-A0AAD4TJU4-F1
#
_entry.id   AF-A0AAD4TJU4-F1
#
_cell.length_a   1.000
_cell.length_b   1.000
_cell.length_c   1.000
_cell.angle_alpha   90.00
_cell.angle_beta   90.00
_cell.angle_gamma   90.00
#
_symmetry.space_group_name_H-M   'P 1'
#
loop_
_entity.id
_entity.type
_entity.pdbx_description
1 polymer ?
#
loop_
_entity_poly.entity_id
_entity_poly.type
_entity_poly.pdbx_seq_one_letter_code
_entity_poly.pdbx_strand_id
1 'polypeptide(L)'
;MEETRNASTCSAGEERISRLPDNLIHHILSFIDTKYAVQTSVLSKGWIHVWKSLSFLNFDRSSFSDGNIETERFIEFVYMVFMFRDDTNNIQKFSVHVMIR
;
A
#
# COMPACT_ATOMS: atom_id res chain seq x y z
N MET A 1 35.96 4.29 32.12
CA MET A 1 35.00 3.47 32.88
C MET A 1 33.84 4.41 33.12
N GLU A 2 32.64 4.30 32.56
CA GLU A 2 31.79 3.23 32.02
C GLU A 2 30.71 3.98 31.18
N GLU A 3 29.80 3.42 30.41
CA GLU A 3 29.64 2.18 29.65
C GLU A 3 28.35 2.42 28.84
N THR A 4 28.38 1.98 27.59
CA THR A 4 27.30 1.97 26.60
C THR A 4 26.01 1.33 27.11
N ARG A 5 24.85 1.94 26.84
CA ARG A 5 23.58 1.23 26.64
C ARG A 5 22.72 1.89 25.56
N ASN A 6 23.14 1.77 24.29
CA ASN A 6 22.21 1.88 23.16
C ASN A 6 21.54 0.52 22.97
N ALA A 7 20.51 0.25 23.77
CA ALA A 7 19.65 -0.90 23.52
C ALA A 7 18.87 -0.66 22.21
N SER A 8 19.48 -0.99 21.07
CA SER A 8 18.74 -1.26 19.84
C SER A 8 18.03 -2.59 20.05
N THR A 9 16.77 -2.52 20.44
CA THR A 9 15.84 -3.64 20.32
C THR A 9 15.80 -4.05 18.84
N CYS A 10 16.52 -5.12 18.52
CA CYS A 10 16.50 -5.74 17.19
C CYS A 10 15.16 -6.47 17.03
N SER A 11 14.14 -5.73 16.57
CA SER A 11 12.97 -6.35 15.96
C SER A 11 13.42 -6.94 14.63
N ALA A 12 13.92 -8.18 14.64
CA ALA A 12 14.43 -8.87 13.46
C ALA A 12 13.41 -8.99 12.30
N GLY A 13 12.14 -8.66 12.56
CA GLY A 13 11.07 -8.59 11.55
C GLY A 13 10.96 -7.24 10.84
N GLU A 14 11.16 -6.11 11.53
CA GLU A 14 11.01 -4.77 10.94
C GLU A 14 12.06 -4.48 9.88
N GLU A 15 13.25 -5.06 9.98
CA GLU A 15 14.36 -4.75 9.09
C GLU A 15 14.32 -5.50 7.75
N ARG A 16 13.65 -6.66 7.64
CA ARG A 16 13.83 -7.50 6.44
C ARG A 16 13.09 -6.97 5.22
N ILE A 17 11.84 -6.58 5.41
CA ILE A 17 10.96 -6.10 4.35
C ILE A 17 11.22 -4.62 4.05
N SER A 18 11.55 -3.82 5.08
CA SER A 18 11.89 -2.40 4.92
C SER A 18 13.25 -2.15 4.25
N ARG A 19 14.17 -3.13 4.25
CA ARG A 19 15.47 -3.05 3.56
C ARG A 19 15.41 -3.45 2.09
N LEU A 20 14.27 -3.91 1.59
CA LEU A 20 14.12 -4.15 0.16
C LEU A 20 14.21 -2.81 -0.58
N PRO A 21 14.92 -2.73 -1.71
CA PRO A 21 14.89 -1.54 -2.54
C PRO A 21 13.47 -1.28 -3.08
N ASP A 22 13.13 0.00 -3.24
CA ASP A 22 11.78 0.47 -3.56
C ASP A 22 11.20 -0.19 -4.82
N ASN A 23 12.04 -0.53 -5.81
CA ASN A 23 11.61 -1.20 -7.04
C ASN A 23 11.05 -2.62 -6.77
N LEU A 24 11.62 -3.36 -5.81
CA LEU A 24 11.13 -4.68 -5.43
C LEU A 24 9.85 -4.56 -4.62
N ILE A 25 9.75 -3.55 -3.74
CA ILE A 25 8.52 -3.28 -3.01
C ILE A 25 7.41 -2.91 -4.00
N HIS A 26 7.69 -2.02 -4.95
CA HIS A 26 6.79 -1.69 -6.06
C HIS A 26 6.30 -2.93 -6.81
N HIS A 27 7.23 -3.85 -7.12
CA HIS A 27 6.91 -5.08 -7.81
C HIS A 27 6.02 -6.01 -6.96
N ILE A 28 6.27 -6.11 -5.66
CA ILE A 28 5.41 -6.89 -4.76
C ILE A 28 4.01 -6.27 -4.68
N LEU A 29 3.94 -4.95 -4.49
CA LEU A 29 2.67 -4.22 -4.36
C LEU A 29 1.84 -4.22 -5.65
N SER A 30 2.46 -4.40 -6.82
CA SER A 30 1.72 -4.47 -8.10
C SER A 30 0.89 -5.74 -8.27
N PHE A 31 1.14 -6.78 -7.45
CA PHE A 31 0.39 -8.04 -7.48
C PHE A 31 -0.81 -8.07 -6.53
N ILE A 32 -0.96 -7.08 -5.66
CA ILE A 32 -2.03 -7.05 -4.65
C ILE A 32 -3.07 -5.97 -4.97
N ASP A 33 -4.24 -6.08 -4.34
CA ASP A 33 -5.24 -5.01 -4.41
C ASP A 33 -4.70 -3.71 -3.80
N THR A 34 -5.05 -2.58 -4.41
CA THR A 34 -4.59 -1.25 -4.00
C THR A 34 -4.98 -0.94 -2.56
N LYS A 35 -6.12 -1.45 -2.07
CA LYS A 35 -6.51 -1.35 -0.66
C LYS A 35 -5.44 -1.92 0.26
N TYR A 36 -4.98 -3.14 -0.04
CA TYR A 36 -3.94 -3.78 0.76
C TYR A 36 -2.59 -3.08 0.56
N ALA A 37 -2.27 -2.64 -0.66
CA ALA A 37 -1.04 -1.86 -0.91
C ALA A 37 -0.99 -0.58 -0.06
N VAL A 38 -2.07 0.18 0.01
CA VAL A 38 -2.17 1.37 0.87
C VAL A 38 -2.03 0.98 2.35
N GLN A 39 -2.64 -0.14 2.79
CA GLN A 39 -2.52 -0.61 4.17
C GLN A 39 -1.10 -1.00 4.57
N THR A 40 -0.27 -1.48 3.64
CA THR A 40 1.14 -1.79 3.94
C THR A 40 1.99 -0.56 4.31
N SER A 41 1.46 0.65 4.13
CA SER A 41 2.11 1.89 4.59
C SER A 41 2.41 1.93 6.09
N VAL A 42 1.72 1.13 6.91
CA VAL A 42 1.99 1.03 8.36
C VAL A 42 3.30 0.32 8.69
N LEU A 43 3.89 -0.42 7.74
CA LEU A 43 5.12 -1.19 7.96
C LEU A 43 6.37 -0.31 8.04
N SER A 44 6.39 0.83 7.34
CA SER A 44 7.49 1.81 7.39
C SER A 44 7.11 3.10 6.65
N LYS A 45 7.73 4.21 7.05
CA LYS A 45 7.60 5.50 6.35
C LYS A 45 8.00 5.43 4.86
N GLY A 46 8.91 4.53 4.50
CA GLY A 46 9.31 4.32 3.10
C GLY A 46 8.15 3.82 2.24
N TRP A 47 7.31 2.95 2.80
CA TRP A 47 6.22 2.29 2.08
C TRP A 47 5.09 3.26 1.73
N ILE A 48 4.94 4.36 2.48
CA ILE A 48 4.04 5.47 2.12
C ILE A 48 4.39 6.03 0.75
N HIS A 49 5.67 6.24 0.47
CA HIS A 49 6.11 6.82 -0.79
C HIS A 49 5.92 5.83 -1.93
N VAL A 50 6.24 4.55 -1.68
CA VAL A 50 6.13 3.48 -2.69
C VAL A 50 4.70 3.25 -3.17
N TRP A 51 3.69 3.19 -2.27
CA TRP A 51 2.32 3.02 -2.76
C TRP A 51 1.82 4.26 -3.51
N LYS A 52 2.25 5.46 -3.12
CA LYS A 52 1.86 6.71 -3.80
C LYS A 52 2.41 6.80 -5.22
N SER A 53 3.59 6.26 -5.48
CA SER A 53 4.20 6.18 -6.81
C SER A 53 3.76 4.94 -7.61
N LEU A 54 2.84 4.12 -7.10
CA LEU A 54 2.48 2.85 -7.73
C LEU A 54 1.79 3.08 -9.09
N SER A 55 2.34 2.49 -10.14
CA SER A 55 1.82 2.59 -11.51
C SER A 55 0.76 1.52 -11.84
N PHE A 56 0.57 0.54 -10.94
CA PHE A 56 -0.37 -0.55 -11.09
C PHE A 56 -1.45 -0.41 -10.03
N LEU A 57 -2.65 0.02 -10.44
CA LEU A 57 -3.79 0.19 -9.57
C LEU A 57 -4.81 -0.90 -9.86
N ASN A 58 -5.04 -1.76 -8.88
CA ASN A 58 -6.07 -2.78 -8.89
C ASN A 58 -7.11 -2.49 -7.81
N PHE A 59 -8.37 -2.38 -8.17
CA PHE A 59 -9.46 -2.08 -7.26
C PHE A 59 -10.53 -3.16 -7.35
N ASP A 60 -10.61 -4.00 -6.34
CA ASP A 60 -11.64 -5.01 -6.20
C ASP A 60 -12.66 -4.57 -5.15
N ARG A 61 -13.91 -4.36 -5.60
CA ARG A 61 -15.01 -3.99 -4.72
C ARG A 61 -15.25 -5.03 -3.63
N SER A 62 -15.05 -6.32 -3.92
CA SER A 62 -15.25 -7.40 -2.96
C SER A 62 -14.28 -7.34 -1.78
N SER A 63 -13.19 -6.57 -1.89
CA SER A 63 -12.29 -6.26 -0.78
C SER A 63 -12.98 -5.46 0.35
N PHE A 64 -14.20 -4.95 0.13
CA PHE A 64 -14.97 -4.14 1.08
C PHE A 64 -16.17 -4.93 1.61
N SER A 65 -15.94 -5.82 2.58
CA SER A 65 -16.93 -6.80 3.05
C SER A 65 -18.08 -6.30 3.96
N ASP A 66 -18.49 -5.03 3.87
CA ASP A 66 -19.45 -4.42 4.82
C ASP A 66 -20.79 -3.99 4.19
N GLY A 67 -21.65 -4.98 3.87
CA GLY A 67 -23.09 -4.78 3.66
C GLY A 67 -23.50 -3.72 2.62
N ASN A 68 -24.64 -3.06 2.84
CA ASN A 68 -25.23 -2.09 1.89
C ASN A 68 -24.37 -0.83 1.61
N ILE A 69 -23.28 -0.61 2.36
CA ILE A 69 -22.42 0.59 2.27
C ILE A 69 -21.12 0.28 1.48
N GLU A 70 -20.96 -0.96 0.99
CA GLU A 70 -19.80 -1.41 0.23
C GLU A 70 -19.45 -0.48 -0.95
N THR A 71 -20.45 -0.06 -1.74
CA THR A 71 -20.23 0.78 -2.92
C THR A 71 -19.69 2.16 -2.57
N GLU A 72 -20.27 2.83 -1.56
CA GLU A 72 -19.88 4.19 -1.18
C GLU A 72 -18.45 4.21 -0.65
N ARG A 73 -18.11 3.29 0.26
CA ARG A 73 -16.74 3.17 0.79
C ARG A 73 -15.72 2.83 -0.28
N PHE A 74 -16.09 1.98 -1.24
CA PHE A 74 -15.24 1.67 -2.38
C PHE A 74 -14.95 2.93 -3.20
N ILE A 75 -16.00 3.70 -3.54
CA ILE A 75 -15.87 4.93 -4.31
C ILE A 75 -15.02 5.96 -3.56
N GLU A 76 -15.28 6.19 -2.27
CA GLU A 76 -14.49 7.07 -1.40
C GLU A 76 -13.02 6.65 -1.38
N PHE A 77 -12.74 5.35 -1.28
CA PHE A 77 -11.38 4.82 -1.30
C PHE A 77 -10.70 5.06 -2.66
N VAL A 78 -11.39 4.81 -3.77
CA VAL A 78 -10.84 5.09 -5.12
C VAL A 78 -10.49 6.58 -5.24
N TYR A 79 -11.38 7.48 -4.83
CA TYR A 79 -11.11 8.92 -4.83
C TYR A 79 -9.94 9.28 -3.92
N MET A 80 -9.86 8.71 -2.73
CA MET A 80 -8.74 8.89 -1.81
C MET A 80 -7.41 8.54 -2.50
N VAL A 81 -7.34 7.39 -3.17
CA VAL A 81 -6.10 6.98 -3.85
C VAL A 81 -5.69 7.99 -4.91
N PHE A 82 -6.62 8.47 -5.73
CA PHE A 82 -6.32 9.50 -6.73
C PHE A 82 -5.93 10.85 -6.12
N MET A 83 -6.48 11.22 -4.98
CA MET A 83 -6.15 12.49 -4.30
C MET A 83 -4.75 12.48 -3.65
N PHE A 84 -4.26 11.32 -3.23
CA PHE A 84 -3.01 11.23 -2.46
C PHE A 84 -1.84 10.58 -3.20
N ARG A 85 -2.08 9.96 -4.35
CA ARG A 85 -1.01 9.41 -5.20
C ARG A 85 -0.12 10.51 -5.77
N ASP A 86 1.09 10.12 -6.12
CA ASP A 86 2.04 10.99 -6.81
C ASP A 86 1.75 10.93 -8.33
N ASP A 87 1.42 12.09 -8.90
CA ASP A 87 1.10 12.24 -10.33
C ASP A 87 2.34 12.23 -11.23
N THR A 88 3.55 12.18 -10.67
CA THR A 88 4.78 12.04 -11.46
C THR A 88 4.93 10.68 -12.13
N ASN A 89 4.26 9.65 -11.60
CA ASN A 89 4.29 8.30 -12.16
C ASN A 89 3.03 7.99 -12.97
N ASN A 90 3.22 7.74 -14.26
CA ASN A 90 2.14 7.36 -15.16
C ASN A 90 1.54 6.01 -14.74
N ILE A 91 0.20 5.94 -14.72
CA ILE A 91 -0.52 4.69 -14.51
C ILE A 91 -0.28 3.79 -15.73
N GLN A 92 0.33 2.64 -15.51
CA GLN A 92 0.59 1.63 -16.53
C GLN A 92 -0.54 0.61 -16.60
N LYS A 93 -1.19 0.33 -15.46
CA LYS A 93 -2.33 -0.57 -15.40
C LYS A 93 -3.36 -0.03 -14.41
N PHE A 94 -4.61 -0.02 -14.85
CA PHE A 94 -5.77 0.29 -14.02
C PHE A 94 -6.78 -0.84 -14.20
N SER A 95 -7.22 -1.44 -13.11
CA SER A 95 -8.17 -2.56 -13.12
C SER A 95 -9.22 -2.35 -12.04
N VAL A 96 -10.48 -2.52 -12.41
CA VAL A 96 -11.63 -2.37 -11.52
C VAL A 96 -12.47 -3.63 -11.64
N HIS A 97 -12.62 -4.35 -10.52
CA HIS A 97 -13.41 -5.56 -10.43
C HIS A 97 -14.66 -5.28 -9.60
N VAL A 98 -15.83 -5.39 -10.26
CA VAL A 98 -17.15 -5.26 -9.64
C VAL A 98 -17.93 -6.52 -9.99
N MET A 99 -18.41 -7.24 -8.97
CA MET A 99 -19.36 -8.34 -9.22
C MET A 99 -20.70 -7.76 -9.67
N ILE A 100 -21.11 -8.07 -10.90
CA ILE A 100 -22.47 -7.84 -11.40
C ILE A 100 -23.27 -9.08 -11.00
N ARG A 101 -24.34 -8.89 -10.22
CA ARG A 101 -25.33 -9.93 -9.91
C ARG A 101 -26.50 -9.86 -10.87
#